data_AF-A0AAV0I3B7-F1
#
_entry.id   AF-A0AAV0I3B7-F1
#
_cell.length_a   1.000
_cell.length_b   1.000
_cell.length_c   1.000
_cell.angle_alpha   90.00
_cell.angle_beta   90.00
_cell.angle_gamma   90.00
#
_symmetry.space_group_name_H-M   'P 1'
#
loop_
_entity.id
_entity.type
_entity.pdbx_description
1 polymer ?
#
loop_
_entity_poly.entity_id
_entity_poly.type
_entity_poly.pdbx_seq_one_letter_code
_entity_poly.pdbx_strand_id
1 'polypeptide(L)'
;MVLDIIFLMLISSTSHVSANSTTVLPAAAAACSNGECQLRDECSTDRDCAAGLYCLSCPLEFRGSRCVRSTISDPFKLLNNSLPFNKYAFLTTHNSFAIRGEPSHTGVPRFTPANQEDTVTQQLNHGVRALMLDTYEFKDGIWLCHSFKGKCHDFTAFEPAMDTLKEIKAFMSANPSEILTLILEDHVEAPYELSRLFRSSGLDKYWFPVSKMPRDGQDWPLVKDMVANNQRLIVFTSDRSKQETERIAYQWNFMVETQCECFLFSCCFHLWIGL
;
A
#
# COMPACT_ATOMS: atom_id res chain seq x y z
N MET A 1 24.09 3.10 -7.60
CA MET A 1 24.24 4.29 -6.75
C MET A 1 22.97 4.72 -5.99
N VAL A 2 21.79 4.12 -6.25
CA VAL A 2 20.62 4.20 -5.35
C VAL A 2 20.45 2.89 -4.54
N LEU A 3 21.07 1.78 -4.99
CA LEU A 3 21.08 0.51 -4.26
C LEU A 3 21.99 0.49 -3.02
N ASP A 4 22.94 1.42 -2.87
CA ASP A 4 23.94 1.34 -1.79
C ASP A 4 23.50 2.00 -0.47
N ILE A 5 22.37 2.73 -0.46
CA ILE A 5 21.93 3.46 0.75
C ILE A 5 21.01 2.59 1.63
N ILE A 6 20.36 1.56 1.08
CA ILE A 6 19.47 0.67 1.86
C ILE A 6 20.26 -0.44 2.57
N PHE A 7 21.43 -0.84 2.05
CA PHE A 7 22.21 -1.93 2.63
C PHE A 7 23.05 -1.52 3.86
N LEU A 8 23.19 -0.22 4.14
CA LEU A 8 24.08 0.31 5.19
C LEU A 8 23.44 0.45 6.58
N MET A 9 22.17 0.11 6.76
CA MET A 9 21.50 0.18 8.08
C MET A 9 21.36 -1.15 8.83
N LEU A 10 21.93 -2.27 8.34
CA LEU A 10 21.71 -3.58 8.98
C LEU A 10 22.93 -4.40 9.41
N ILE A 11 24.18 -3.95 9.23
CA ILE A 11 25.32 -4.74 9.71
C ILE A 11 26.41 -3.83 10.28
N SER A 12 26.38 -3.60 11.60
CA SER A 12 27.61 -3.40 12.37
C SER A 12 27.37 -3.70 13.85
N SER A 13 27.72 -4.92 14.24
CA SER A 13 28.44 -5.17 15.49
C SER A 13 28.85 -6.64 15.54
N THR A 14 30.07 -6.92 15.08
CA THR A 14 30.80 -8.13 15.43
C THR A 14 31.08 -8.12 16.93
N SER A 15 30.69 -9.18 17.64
CA SER A 15 31.08 -9.35 19.05
C SER A 15 32.04 -10.54 19.15
N HIS A 16 33.29 -10.23 19.45
CA HIS A 16 34.31 -11.18 19.85
C HIS A 16 33.88 -11.91 21.14
N VAL A 17 33.90 -13.24 21.13
CA VAL A 17 33.73 -14.06 22.33
C VAL A 17 35.08 -14.12 23.04
N SER A 18 35.20 -13.43 24.18
CA SER A 18 36.22 -13.72 25.19
C SER A 18 35.50 -14.31 26.40
N ALA A 19 35.85 -15.56 26.73
CA ALA A 19 35.28 -16.30 27.82
C ALA A 19 35.85 -15.79 29.15
N ASN A 20 34.99 -15.26 30.02
CA ASN A 20 35.24 -15.26 31.45
C ASN A 20 33.92 -15.42 32.20
N SER A 21 33.75 -16.59 32.83
CA SER A 21 32.56 -16.94 33.61
C SER A 21 32.44 -16.04 34.84
N THR A 22 31.45 -15.16 34.80
CA THR A 22 30.79 -14.64 35.99
C THR A 22 29.30 -14.90 35.84
N THR A 23 28.72 -15.67 36.76
CA THR A 23 27.28 -15.93 36.81
C THR A 23 26.56 -14.65 37.21
N VAL A 24 26.21 -13.85 36.22
CA VAL A 24 25.26 -12.75 36.35
C VAL A 24 23.87 -13.38 36.28
N LEU A 25 23.12 -13.32 37.40
CA LEU A 25 21.68 -13.58 37.39
C LEU A 25 21.05 -12.69 36.31
N PRO A 26 20.23 -13.20 35.37
CA PRO A 26 19.53 -12.33 34.46
C PRO A 26 18.58 -11.48 35.31
N ALA A 27 18.88 -10.19 35.45
CA ALA A 27 17.85 -9.24 35.82
C ALA A 27 16.75 -9.44 34.78
N ALA A 28 15.55 -9.80 35.23
CA ALA A 28 14.38 -9.70 34.37
C ALA A 28 14.36 -8.24 33.91
N ALA A 29 14.70 -7.99 32.65
CA ALA A 29 14.47 -6.69 32.05
C ALA A 29 12.98 -6.43 32.29
N ALA A 30 12.68 -5.36 33.03
CA ALA A 30 11.29 -5.00 33.27
C ALA A 30 10.63 -4.89 31.90
N ALA A 31 9.60 -5.72 31.66
CA ALA A 31 8.79 -5.57 30.46
C ALA A 31 8.25 -4.15 30.48
N CYS A 32 8.63 -3.37 29.48
CA CYS A 32 8.11 -2.04 29.26
C CYS A 32 6.58 -2.11 29.15
N SER A 33 5.88 -1.05 29.56
CA SER A 33 4.42 -0.96 29.47
C SER A 33 3.99 0.50 29.48
N ASN A 34 2.70 0.78 29.24
CA ASN A 34 2.12 2.13 29.35
C ASN A 34 2.80 3.21 28.49
N GLY A 35 3.22 2.86 27.28
CA GLY A 35 3.80 3.79 26.32
C GLY A 35 5.31 3.98 26.46
N GLU A 36 5.98 3.12 27.21
CA GLU A 36 7.43 3.18 27.40
C GLU A 36 8.20 2.23 26.48
N CYS A 37 7.54 1.24 25.86
CA CYS A 37 8.19 0.27 24.99
C CYS A 37 8.73 0.92 23.71
N GLN A 38 10.02 0.73 23.47
CA GLN A 38 10.72 1.26 22.31
C GLN A 38 10.66 0.29 21.12
N LEU A 39 11.19 0.72 19.98
CA LEU A 39 11.20 -0.07 18.75
C LEU A 39 11.87 -1.42 18.99
N ARG A 40 11.16 -2.51 18.65
CA ARG A 40 11.49 -3.93 18.82
C ARG A 40 11.37 -4.49 20.24
N ASP A 41 10.96 -3.70 21.22
CA ASP A 41 10.62 -4.23 22.54
C ASP A 41 9.35 -5.09 22.46
N GLU A 42 9.25 -6.08 23.35
CA GLU A 42 8.06 -6.94 23.44
C GLU A 42 6.86 -6.14 23.97
N CYS A 43 5.69 -6.41 23.42
CA CYS A 43 4.45 -5.73 23.80
C CYS A 43 3.28 -6.71 23.82
N SER A 44 2.20 -6.35 24.52
CA SER A 44 0.94 -7.10 24.51
C SER A 44 -0.17 -6.34 23.79
N THR A 45 -0.16 -5.01 23.88
CA THR A 45 -1.14 -4.12 23.24
C THR A 45 -0.47 -2.85 22.71
N ASP A 46 -1.13 -2.12 21.82
CA ASP A 46 -0.62 -0.84 21.29
C ASP A 46 -0.30 0.18 22.39
N ARG A 47 -0.98 0.09 23.54
CA ARG A 47 -0.78 0.99 24.69
C ARG A 47 0.57 0.79 25.38
N ASP A 48 1.24 -0.33 25.14
CA ASP A 48 2.57 -0.58 25.69
C ASP A 48 3.63 0.23 24.94
N CYS A 49 3.39 0.50 23.65
CA CYS A 49 4.33 1.10 22.73
C CYS A 49 4.40 2.62 22.82
N ALA A 50 5.62 3.17 22.72
CA ALA A 50 5.86 4.60 22.69
C ALA A 50 5.14 5.29 21.52
N ALA A 51 4.97 6.61 21.64
CA ALA A 51 4.31 7.40 20.60
C ALA A 51 4.98 7.18 19.23
N GLY A 52 4.17 6.92 18.20
CA GLY A 52 4.68 6.58 16.86
C GLY A 52 5.08 5.10 16.69
N LEU A 53 4.75 4.24 17.65
CA LEU A 53 4.87 2.78 17.59
C LEU A 53 3.51 2.10 17.86
N TYR A 54 3.34 0.85 17.42
CA TYR A 54 2.19 -0.02 17.73
C TYR A 54 2.64 -1.47 17.90
N CYS A 55 1.80 -2.31 18.48
CA CYS A 55 2.15 -3.66 18.87
C CYS A 55 1.79 -4.67 17.78
N LEU A 56 2.79 -5.20 17.07
CA LEU A 56 2.60 -6.12 15.94
C LEU A 56 3.21 -7.49 16.23
N SER A 57 2.51 -8.57 15.85
CA SER A 57 3.10 -9.90 15.77
C SER A 57 3.41 -10.27 14.32
N CYS A 58 4.67 -10.65 14.06
CA CYS A 58 5.09 -11.20 12.77
C CYS A 58 5.78 -12.56 13.00
N PRO A 59 5.03 -13.67 13.07
CA PRO A 59 5.58 -14.99 13.42
C PRO A 59 6.69 -15.49 12.50
N LEU A 60 6.81 -14.92 11.30
CA LEU A 60 7.84 -15.24 10.30
C LEU A 60 9.18 -14.53 10.58
N GLU A 61 9.16 -13.39 11.28
CA GLU A 61 10.37 -12.65 11.68
C GLU A 61 10.78 -12.91 13.12
N PHE A 62 9.79 -12.90 14.04
CA PHE A 62 10.06 -12.96 15.47
C PHE A 62 8.93 -13.67 16.22
N ARG A 63 9.27 -14.29 17.35
CA ARG A 63 8.28 -14.84 18.27
C ARG A 63 7.70 -13.72 19.14
N GLY A 64 6.39 -13.75 19.33
CA GLY A 64 5.65 -12.77 20.14
C GLY A 64 5.23 -11.53 19.35
N SER A 65 4.71 -10.53 20.07
CA SER A 65 4.41 -9.20 19.52
C SER A 65 5.49 -8.23 19.96
N ARG A 66 5.85 -7.29 19.08
CA ARG A 66 6.86 -6.26 19.34
C ARG A 66 6.37 -4.90 18.90
N CYS A 67 6.86 -3.85 19.56
CA CYS A 67 6.59 -2.49 19.16
C CYS A 67 7.31 -2.20 17.84
N VAL A 68 6.53 -1.97 16.80
CA VAL A 68 7.02 -1.59 15.47
C VAL A 68 6.59 -0.16 15.16
N ARG A 69 7.24 0.51 14.21
CA ARG A 69 6.89 1.89 13.86
C ARG A 69 5.46 1.95 13.33
N SER A 70 4.63 2.79 13.95
CA SER A 70 3.26 3.09 13.50
C SER A 70 3.21 4.20 12.47
N THR A 71 4.23 5.07 12.42
CA THR A 71 4.25 6.22 11.50
C THR A 71 5.39 6.09 10.50
N ILE A 72 5.03 5.84 9.25
CA ILE A 72 5.90 6.08 8.10
C ILE A 72 5.75 7.55 7.68
N SER A 73 6.87 8.22 7.43
CA SER A 73 6.87 9.60 6.93
C SER A 73 6.25 9.66 5.53
N ASP A 74 5.38 10.64 5.30
CA ASP A 74 4.91 11.00 3.96
C ASP A 74 6.14 11.13 3.02
N PRO A 75 6.25 10.26 1.99
CA PRO A 75 7.44 10.19 1.14
C PRO A 75 7.65 11.50 0.38
N PHE A 76 6.59 12.25 0.10
CA PHE A 76 6.65 13.51 -0.62
C PHE A 76 7.30 14.60 0.23
N LYS A 77 6.99 14.62 1.54
CA LYS A 77 7.54 15.62 2.49
C LYS A 77 9.02 15.45 2.77
N LEU A 78 9.59 14.26 2.62
CA LEU A 78 11.01 14.00 2.89
C LEU A 78 11.94 14.93 2.11
N LEU A 79 11.53 15.34 0.91
CA LEU A 79 12.29 16.22 0.01
C LEU A 79 11.50 17.49 -0.33
N ASN A 80 10.64 17.96 0.59
CA ASN A 80 9.81 19.16 0.42
C ASN A 80 9.02 19.18 -0.90
N ASN A 81 8.52 18.01 -1.36
CA ASN A 81 7.75 17.85 -2.59
C ASN A 81 8.46 18.40 -3.85
N SER A 82 9.80 18.48 -3.83
CA SER A 82 10.59 19.23 -4.82
C SER A 82 11.03 18.42 -6.04
N LEU A 83 10.91 17.08 -6.00
CA LEU A 83 11.30 16.23 -7.11
C LEU A 83 10.13 15.95 -8.07
N PRO A 84 10.42 15.55 -9.32
CA PRO A 84 9.45 14.89 -10.20
C PRO A 84 8.82 13.67 -9.53
N PHE A 85 7.54 13.40 -9.78
CA PHE A 85 6.82 12.28 -9.17
C PHE A 85 7.52 10.92 -9.38
N ASN A 86 8.05 10.66 -10.58
CA ASN A 86 8.79 9.42 -10.91
C ASN A 86 10.20 9.33 -10.27
N LYS A 87 10.60 10.27 -9.41
CA LYS A 87 11.82 10.17 -8.59
C LYS A 87 11.54 9.82 -7.14
N TYR A 88 10.28 9.59 -6.77
CA TYR A 88 9.90 9.07 -5.45
C TYR A 88 9.75 7.55 -5.50
N ALA A 89 10.08 6.91 -4.38
CA ALA A 89 9.73 5.52 -4.10
C ALA A 89 8.77 5.49 -2.90
N PHE A 90 7.72 4.70 -2.99
CA PHE A 90 6.72 4.58 -1.93
C PHE A 90 6.12 3.19 -1.88
N LEU A 91 5.56 2.86 -0.72
CA LEU A 91 5.01 1.56 -0.43
C LEU A 91 3.75 1.29 -1.27
N THR A 92 3.68 0.08 -1.82
CA THR A 92 2.55 -0.39 -2.63
C THR A 92 2.06 -1.73 -2.11
N THR A 93 0.75 -1.89 -1.96
CA THR A 93 0.11 -3.12 -1.49
C THR A 93 -0.64 -3.84 -2.62
N HIS A 94 -0.34 -5.13 -2.79
CA HIS A 94 -1.00 -6.01 -3.75
C HIS A 94 -2.34 -6.47 -3.19
N ASN A 95 -3.41 -6.39 -3.99
CA ASN A 95 -4.79 -6.71 -3.60
C ASN A 95 -5.15 -6.09 -2.26
N SER A 96 -5.07 -4.76 -2.21
CA SER A 96 -5.18 -3.97 -0.97
C SER A 96 -6.49 -4.19 -0.22
N PHE A 97 -7.53 -4.59 -0.95
CA PHE A 97 -8.86 -4.87 -0.44
C PHE A 97 -9.02 -6.29 0.13
N ALA A 98 -8.06 -7.20 -0.10
CA ALA A 98 -8.20 -8.61 0.27
C ALA A 98 -7.83 -8.82 1.74
N ILE A 99 -8.69 -8.40 2.67
CA ILE A 99 -8.38 -8.31 4.09
C ILE A 99 -8.76 -9.61 4.83
N ARG A 100 -7.86 -10.09 5.69
CA ARG A 100 -8.09 -11.29 6.51
C ARG A 100 -9.21 -11.05 7.50
N GLY A 101 -10.21 -11.93 7.47
CA GLY A 101 -11.28 -11.96 8.48
C GLY A 101 -12.34 -10.87 8.34
N GLU A 102 -12.33 -10.10 7.25
CA GLU A 102 -13.42 -9.17 6.97
C GLU A 102 -14.76 -9.91 6.77
N PRO A 103 -15.90 -9.31 7.17
CA PRO A 103 -17.21 -9.90 6.92
C PRO A 103 -17.51 -10.07 5.43
N SER A 104 -18.25 -11.13 5.09
CA SER A 104 -18.71 -11.35 3.71
C SER A 104 -19.82 -10.36 3.34
N HIS A 105 -19.63 -9.64 2.23
CA HIS A 105 -20.64 -8.77 1.63
C HIS A 105 -21.68 -9.52 0.79
N THR A 106 -21.46 -10.80 0.50
CA THR A 106 -22.36 -11.63 -0.32
C THR A 106 -23.24 -12.57 0.52
N GLY A 107 -22.94 -12.72 1.81
CA GLY A 107 -23.54 -13.73 2.69
C GLY A 107 -23.00 -15.15 2.48
N VAL A 108 -22.10 -15.34 1.52
CA VAL A 108 -21.42 -16.63 1.25
C VAL A 108 -20.04 -16.62 1.92
N PRO A 109 -19.63 -17.72 2.59
CA PRO A 109 -18.28 -17.84 3.13
C PRO A 109 -17.20 -17.64 2.05
N ARG A 110 -16.22 -16.80 2.37
CA ARG A 110 -15.11 -16.46 1.46
C ARG A 110 -14.11 -17.60 1.36
N PHE A 111 -13.83 -18.08 0.15
CA PHE A 111 -12.84 -19.12 -0.16
C PHE A 111 -11.85 -18.63 -1.21
N THR A 112 -11.04 -17.67 -0.82
CA THR A 112 -9.94 -17.11 -1.62
C THR A 112 -8.88 -16.56 -0.66
N PRO A 113 -7.59 -16.49 -1.04
CA PRO A 113 -6.55 -15.95 -0.16
C PRO A 113 -6.81 -14.48 0.19
N ALA A 114 -6.46 -14.12 1.42
CA ALA A 114 -6.30 -12.72 1.83
C ALA A 114 -4.84 -12.30 1.65
N ASN A 115 -4.62 -11.03 1.32
CA ASN A 115 -3.31 -10.42 1.14
C ASN A 115 -2.95 -9.46 2.28
N GLN A 116 -3.95 -8.89 2.95
CA GLN A 116 -3.76 -7.82 3.93
C GLN A 116 -4.38 -8.20 5.29
N GLU A 117 -3.87 -7.61 6.36
CA GLU A 117 -4.48 -7.67 7.71
C GLU A 117 -5.07 -6.32 8.13
N ASP A 118 -4.58 -5.23 7.51
CA ASP A 118 -5.03 -3.86 7.72
C ASP A 118 -6.11 -3.47 6.70
N THR A 119 -7.09 -2.67 7.15
CA THR A 119 -8.03 -1.97 6.25
C THR A 119 -7.30 -1.04 5.28
N VAL A 120 -7.95 -0.65 4.18
CA VAL A 120 -7.35 0.30 3.21
C VAL A 120 -7.02 1.63 3.89
N THR A 121 -7.89 2.13 4.78
CA THR A 121 -7.62 3.31 5.59
C THR A 121 -6.36 3.13 6.45
N GLN A 122 -6.19 1.99 7.10
CA GLN A 122 -4.99 1.70 7.90
C GLN A 122 -3.74 1.61 7.03
N GLN A 123 -3.78 0.91 5.89
CA GLN A 123 -2.68 0.85 4.93
C GLN A 123 -2.20 2.25 4.53
N LEU A 124 -3.14 3.15 4.17
CA LEU A 124 -2.83 4.53 3.80
C LEU A 124 -2.25 5.33 4.98
N ASN A 125 -2.79 5.16 6.18
CA ASN A 125 -2.24 5.78 7.40
C ASN A 125 -0.86 5.24 7.77
N HIS A 126 -0.56 3.98 7.42
CA HIS A 126 0.73 3.33 7.59
C HIS A 126 1.73 3.68 6.48
N GLY A 127 1.42 4.62 5.57
CA GLY A 127 2.36 5.16 4.59
C GLY A 127 2.29 4.53 3.19
N VAL A 128 1.33 3.63 2.95
CA VAL A 128 1.04 3.16 1.59
C VAL A 128 0.59 4.34 0.72
N ARG A 129 1.16 4.46 -0.49
CA ARG A 129 0.79 5.50 -1.47
C ARG A 129 0.44 4.92 -2.84
N ALA A 130 0.47 3.61 -2.98
CA ALA A 130 -0.16 2.93 -4.10
C ALA A 130 -0.94 1.69 -3.67
N LEU A 131 -2.10 1.48 -4.29
CA LEU A 131 -2.99 0.36 -4.01
C LEU A 131 -3.27 -0.38 -5.32
N MET A 132 -3.00 -1.68 -5.34
CA MET A 132 -3.46 -2.55 -6.43
C MET A 132 -4.83 -3.14 -6.09
N LEU A 133 -5.77 -3.03 -7.03
CA LEU A 133 -7.17 -3.41 -6.89
C LEU A 133 -7.61 -4.25 -8.10
N ASP A 134 -8.14 -5.44 -7.84
CA ASP A 134 -8.65 -6.31 -8.90
C ASP A 134 -10.13 -6.02 -9.08
N THR A 135 -10.48 -5.35 -10.18
CA THR A 135 -11.85 -4.88 -10.44
C THR A 135 -12.59 -5.81 -11.38
N TYR A 136 -13.79 -6.24 -10.98
CA TYR A 136 -14.64 -7.15 -11.75
C TYR A 136 -16.06 -6.63 -11.86
N GLU A 137 -16.74 -6.98 -12.94
CA GLU A 137 -18.20 -6.91 -13.00
C GLU A 137 -18.83 -8.04 -12.18
N PHE A 138 -19.66 -7.68 -11.22
CA PHE A 138 -20.36 -8.63 -10.36
C PHE A 138 -21.61 -8.01 -9.74
N LYS A 139 -22.72 -8.77 -9.66
CA LYS A 139 -23.99 -8.33 -9.04
C LYS A 139 -24.40 -6.89 -9.40
N ASP A 140 -24.48 -6.62 -10.70
CA ASP A 140 -24.87 -5.32 -11.28
C ASP A 140 -24.00 -4.11 -10.89
N GLY A 141 -22.73 -4.35 -10.52
CA GLY A 141 -21.77 -3.29 -10.23
C GLY A 141 -20.33 -3.73 -10.40
N ILE A 142 -19.40 -2.85 -9.99
CA ILE A 142 -17.97 -3.15 -9.96
C ILE A 142 -17.59 -3.57 -8.53
N TRP A 143 -16.98 -4.74 -8.43
CA TRP A 143 -16.55 -5.35 -7.18
C TRP A 143 -15.05 -5.58 -7.18
N LEU A 144 -14.51 -5.69 -5.97
CA LEU A 144 -13.14 -6.12 -5.75
C LEU A 144 -13.14 -7.61 -5.42
N CYS A 145 -12.45 -8.40 -6.23
CA CYS A 145 -12.48 -9.86 -6.09
C CYS A 145 -11.07 -10.43 -6.27
N HIS A 146 -10.62 -11.30 -5.37
CA HIS A 146 -9.40 -12.07 -5.60
C HIS A 146 -9.82 -13.39 -6.25
N SER A 147 -9.86 -13.39 -7.58
CA SER A 147 -10.52 -14.44 -8.37
C SER A 147 -9.64 -14.92 -9.52
N PHE A 148 -10.20 -15.75 -10.39
CA PHE A 148 -9.47 -16.36 -11.49
C PHE A 148 -10.31 -16.37 -12.78
N LYS A 149 -9.63 -16.48 -13.93
CA LYS A 149 -10.25 -16.54 -15.27
C LYS A 149 -11.15 -15.35 -15.60
N GLY A 150 -10.85 -14.17 -15.06
CA GLY A 150 -11.59 -12.94 -15.33
C GLY A 150 -13.04 -12.95 -14.87
N LYS A 151 -13.38 -13.77 -13.86
CA LYS A 151 -14.74 -13.83 -13.31
C LYS A 151 -14.73 -13.71 -11.80
N CYS A 152 -15.62 -12.90 -11.26
CA CYS A 152 -15.88 -12.84 -9.83
C CYS A 152 -17.00 -13.82 -9.43
N HIS A 153 -16.87 -14.41 -8.24
CA HIS A 153 -17.83 -15.34 -7.67
C HIS A 153 -18.19 -14.93 -6.24
N ASP A 154 -19.34 -15.35 -5.72
CA ASP A 154 -19.75 -15.02 -4.36
C ASP A 154 -18.70 -15.38 -3.29
N PHE A 155 -17.97 -16.47 -3.49
CA PHE A 155 -16.93 -16.96 -2.58
C PHE A 155 -15.56 -16.30 -2.81
N THR A 156 -15.39 -15.50 -3.87
CA THR A 156 -14.15 -14.74 -4.15
C THR A 156 -14.33 -13.23 -4.03
N ALA A 157 -15.57 -12.74 -3.94
CA ALA A 157 -15.95 -11.32 -3.92
C ALA A 157 -15.77 -10.66 -2.56
N PHE A 158 -14.80 -9.78 -2.40
CA PHE A 158 -14.50 -9.09 -1.13
C PHE A 158 -15.58 -8.08 -0.76
N GLU A 159 -15.68 -7.02 -1.56
CA GLU A 159 -16.62 -5.92 -1.35
C GLU A 159 -16.93 -5.19 -2.66
N PRO A 160 -18.00 -4.38 -2.71
CA PRO A 160 -18.20 -3.42 -3.79
C PRO A 160 -17.02 -2.44 -3.86
N ALA A 161 -16.49 -2.16 -5.05
CA ALA A 161 -15.34 -1.27 -5.20
C ALA A 161 -15.59 0.16 -4.68
N MET A 162 -16.87 0.58 -4.64
CA MET A 162 -17.28 1.86 -4.08
C MET A 162 -16.88 2.02 -2.60
N ASP A 163 -16.79 0.94 -1.81
CA ASP A 163 -16.49 1.03 -0.38
C ASP A 163 -15.01 1.36 -0.15
N THR A 164 -14.08 0.61 -0.75
CA THR A 164 -12.65 1.02 -0.86
C THR A 164 -12.47 2.43 -1.43
N LEU A 165 -13.19 2.83 -2.50
CA LEU A 165 -13.04 4.18 -3.06
C LEU A 165 -13.51 5.30 -2.12
N LYS A 166 -14.48 5.04 -1.23
CA LYS A 166 -14.88 6.00 -0.18
C LYS A 166 -13.77 6.18 0.84
N GLU A 167 -13.09 5.11 1.25
CA GLU A 167 -11.93 5.18 2.15
C GLU A 167 -10.81 6.03 1.53
N ILE A 168 -10.47 5.76 0.27
CA ILE A 168 -9.47 6.53 -0.49
C ILE A 168 -9.87 8.01 -0.56
N LYS A 169 -11.14 8.31 -0.88
CA LYS A 169 -11.64 9.69 -0.94
C LYS A 169 -11.54 10.39 0.41
N ALA A 170 -11.91 9.70 1.49
CA ALA A 170 -11.83 10.24 2.85
C ALA A 170 -10.38 10.60 3.20
N PHE A 171 -9.44 9.68 2.92
CA PHE A 171 -8.02 9.91 3.12
C PHE A 171 -7.51 11.11 2.31
N MET A 172 -7.80 11.17 1.00
CA MET A 172 -7.33 12.28 0.15
C MET A 172 -7.95 13.63 0.51
N SER A 173 -9.16 13.62 1.08
CA SER A 173 -9.84 14.82 1.56
C SER A 173 -9.20 15.33 2.85
N ALA A 174 -8.84 14.42 3.77
CA ALA A 174 -8.15 14.76 5.01
C ALA A 174 -6.69 15.15 4.80
N ASN A 175 -6.05 14.66 3.74
CA ASN A 175 -4.64 14.84 3.46
C ASN A 175 -4.41 15.58 2.12
N PRO A 176 -4.46 16.92 2.08
CA PRO A 176 -4.40 17.69 0.84
C PRO A 176 -3.02 17.70 0.16
N SER A 177 -1.95 17.34 0.88
CA SER A 177 -0.59 17.28 0.33
C SER A 177 -0.21 15.92 -0.27
N GLU A 178 -1.06 14.91 -0.08
CA GLU A 178 -0.75 13.52 -0.44
C GLU A 178 -1.15 13.23 -1.90
N ILE A 179 -0.37 12.38 -2.56
CA ILE A 179 -0.68 11.82 -3.89
C ILE A 179 -0.84 10.31 -3.74
N LEU A 180 -1.87 9.76 -4.36
CA LEU A 180 -2.12 8.32 -4.42
C LEU A 180 -2.08 7.78 -5.84
N THR A 181 -1.60 6.54 -5.97
CA THR A 181 -1.64 5.78 -7.21
C THR A 181 -2.56 4.57 -7.04
N LEU A 182 -3.47 4.36 -7.98
CA LEU A 182 -4.27 3.14 -8.05
C LEU A 182 -3.86 2.35 -9.28
N ILE A 183 -3.69 1.04 -9.11
CA ILE A 183 -3.32 0.10 -10.17
C ILE A 183 -4.46 -0.90 -10.26
N LEU A 184 -5.19 -0.89 -11.38
CA LEU A 184 -6.36 -1.74 -11.56
C LEU A 184 -5.98 -2.98 -12.36
N GLU A 185 -6.07 -4.16 -11.74
CA GLU A 185 -6.19 -5.40 -12.50
C GLU A 185 -7.63 -5.48 -13.00
N ASP A 186 -7.81 -5.12 -14.27
CA ASP A 186 -9.09 -4.74 -14.84
C ASP A 186 -9.74 -5.90 -15.59
N HIS A 187 -10.84 -6.41 -15.02
CA HIS A 187 -11.74 -7.41 -15.59
C HIS A 187 -13.15 -6.83 -15.83
N VAL A 188 -13.26 -5.51 -16.03
CA VAL A 188 -14.52 -4.81 -16.33
C VAL A 188 -14.66 -4.61 -17.85
N GLU A 189 -15.51 -5.40 -18.49
CA GLU A 189 -15.67 -5.39 -19.95
C GLU A 189 -16.54 -4.21 -20.45
N ALA A 190 -17.57 -3.84 -19.69
CA ALA A 190 -18.51 -2.79 -20.03
C ALA A 190 -17.79 -1.44 -20.12
N PRO A 191 -18.02 -0.67 -21.20
CA PRO A 191 -17.36 0.60 -21.39
C PRO A 191 -17.93 1.64 -20.42
N TYR A 192 -17.06 2.52 -19.94
CA TYR A 192 -17.39 3.67 -19.10
C TYR A 192 -17.81 3.36 -17.66
N GLU A 193 -17.80 2.09 -17.24
CA GLU A 193 -18.20 1.72 -15.88
C GLU A 193 -17.16 2.16 -14.84
N LEU A 194 -15.86 2.04 -15.12
CA LEU A 194 -14.80 2.50 -14.20
C LEU A 194 -14.81 4.02 -14.05
N SER A 195 -14.85 4.75 -15.16
CA SER A 195 -14.96 6.22 -15.16
C SER A 195 -16.24 6.71 -14.48
N ARG A 196 -17.37 5.99 -14.61
CA ARG A 196 -18.59 6.25 -13.83
C ARG A 196 -18.38 5.98 -12.34
N LEU A 197 -17.73 4.88 -11.98
CA LEU A 197 -17.41 4.54 -10.59
C LEU A 197 -16.60 5.65 -9.92
N PHE A 198 -15.51 6.11 -10.55
CA PHE A 198 -14.68 7.21 -10.03
C PHE A 198 -15.40 8.56 -9.95
N ARG A 199 -16.23 8.89 -10.95
CA ARG A 199 -17.06 10.10 -10.89
C ARG A 199 -18.07 10.03 -9.75
N SER A 200 -18.68 8.86 -9.54
CA SER A 200 -19.68 8.64 -8.50
C SER A 200 -19.05 8.65 -7.09
N SER A 201 -17.82 8.15 -6.95
CA SER A 201 -17.05 8.30 -5.70
C SER A 201 -16.60 9.75 -5.49
N GLY A 202 -16.51 10.55 -6.55
CA GLY A 202 -16.03 11.95 -6.51
C GLY A 202 -14.51 12.03 -6.34
N LEU A 203 -13.79 11.00 -6.79
CA LEU A 203 -12.34 10.97 -6.86
C LEU A 203 -11.80 11.62 -8.16
N ASP A 204 -12.66 11.77 -9.17
CA ASP A 204 -12.34 12.41 -10.45
C ASP A 204 -11.80 13.84 -10.32
N LYS A 205 -12.21 14.59 -9.30
CA LYS A 205 -11.64 15.91 -8.99
C LYS A 205 -10.14 15.89 -8.62
N TYR A 206 -9.58 14.72 -8.29
CA TYR A 206 -8.16 14.54 -7.99
C TYR A 206 -7.36 14.00 -9.18
N TRP A 207 -8.02 13.63 -10.27
CA TRP A 207 -7.45 12.80 -11.33
C TRP A 207 -6.32 13.50 -12.09
N PHE A 208 -5.15 12.87 -12.16
CA PHE A 208 -4.04 13.29 -13.01
C PHE A 208 -4.24 12.78 -14.46
N PRO A 209 -4.48 13.66 -15.44
CA PRO A 209 -4.94 13.24 -16.76
C PRO A 209 -3.83 12.58 -17.59
N VAL A 210 -4.18 11.53 -18.35
CA VAL A 210 -3.28 10.80 -19.27
C VAL A 210 -2.57 11.73 -20.25
N SER A 211 -3.24 12.79 -20.71
CA SER A 211 -2.65 13.77 -21.64
C SER A 211 -1.46 14.55 -21.08
N LYS A 212 -1.26 14.53 -19.75
CA LYS A 212 -0.13 15.16 -19.06
C LYS A 212 0.90 14.15 -18.56
N MET A 213 0.68 12.85 -18.76
CA MET A 213 1.64 11.83 -18.36
C MET A 213 2.83 11.87 -19.31
N PRO A 214 4.07 12.01 -18.80
CA PRO A 214 5.26 11.98 -19.63
C PRO A 214 5.43 10.61 -20.29
N ARG A 215 6.23 10.59 -21.35
CA ARG A 215 6.59 9.39 -22.10
C ARG A 215 8.10 9.31 -22.23
N ASP A 216 8.59 8.12 -22.60
CA ASP A 216 10.00 7.91 -22.94
C ASP A 216 10.97 8.31 -21.81
N GLY A 217 10.56 8.09 -20.56
CA GLY A 217 11.34 8.35 -19.34
C GLY A 217 11.55 9.82 -18.99
N GLN A 218 10.75 10.72 -19.56
CA GLN A 218 10.74 12.11 -19.16
C GLN A 218 10.25 12.29 -17.72
N ASP A 219 10.74 13.34 -17.08
CA ASP A 219 10.34 13.68 -15.72
C ASP A 219 8.84 13.99 -15.64
N TRP A 220 8.19 13.40 -14.64
CA TRP A 220 6.83 13.77 -14.27
C TRP A 220 6.79 15.18 -13.70
N PRO A 221 5.61 15.83 -13.66
CA PRO A 221 5.49 17.10 -12.95
C PRO A 221 6.01 17.00 -11.52
N LEU A 222 6.52 18.12 -11.01
CA LEU A 222 6.98 18.18 -9.63
C LEU A 222 5.79 17.90 -8.70
N VAL A 223 6.04 17.18 -7.62
CA VAL A 223 4.97 16.82 -6.67
C VAL A 223 4.28 18.06 -6.10
N LYS A 224 5.04 19.13 -5.82
CA LYS A 224 4.46 20.43 -5.42
C LYS A 224 3.44 20.98 -6.42
N ASP A 225 3.67 20.78 -7.72
CA ASP A 225 2.82 21.31 -8.78
C ASP A 225 1.58 20.44 -8.96
N MET A 226 1.73 19.11 -8.86
CA MET A 226 0.61 18.18 -8.84
C MET A 226 -0.35 18.47 -7.67
N VAL A 227 0.22 18.69 -6.47
CA VAL A 227 -0.54 19.08 -5.27
C VAL A 227 -1.24 20.41 -5.45
N ALA A 228 -0.53 21.45 -5.92
CA ALA A 228 -1.10 22.78 -6.14
C ALA A 228 -2.26 22.78 -7.14
N ASN A 229 -2.20 21.90 -8.15
CA ASN A 229 -3.26 21.72 -9.15
C ASN A 229 -4.36 20.73 -8.74
N ASN A 230 -4.30 20.20 -7.51
CA ASN A 230 -5.16 19.12 -7.01
C ASN A 230 -5.20 17.89 -7.94
N GLN A 231 -4.15 17.62 -8.70
CA GLN A 231 -3.99 16.43 -9.55
C GLN A 231 -3.20 15.38 -8.76
N ARG A 232 -3.86 14.78 -7.77
CA ARG A 232 -3.27 13.98 -6.70
C ARG A 232 -3.67 12.50 -6.75
N LEU A 233 -4.38 12.07 -7.78
CA LEU A 233 -4.74 10.67 -8.01
C LEU A 233 -4.25 10.24 -9.39
N ILE A 234 -3.34 9.27 -9.42
CA ILE A 234 -2.91 8.61 -10.65
C ILE A 234 -3.62 7.26 -10.70
N VAL A 235 -4.23 6.93 -11.84
CA VAL A 235 -4.94 5.66 -12.01
C VAL A 235 -4.41 4.95 -13.26
N PHE A 236 -3.93 3.73 -13.04
CA PHE A 236 -3.49 2.81 -14.07
C PHE A 236 -4.46 1.62 -14.19
N THR A 237 -4.52 1.02 -15.38
CA THR A 237 -5.31 -0.18 -15.68
C THR A 237 -4.48 -1.17 -16.50
N SER A 238 -4.72 -2.46 -16.28
CA SER A 238 -4.15 -3.55 -17.06
C SER A 238 -4.82 -3.73 -18.43
N ASP A 239 -5.99 -3.14 -18.68
CA ASP A 239 -6.65 -3.18 -19.99
C ASP A 239 -6.28 -1.95 -20.83
N ARG A 240 -5.60 -2.21 -21.95
CA ARG A 240 -5.17 -1.17 -22.90
C ARG A 240 -6.34 -0.37 -23.48
N SER A 241 -7.51 -0.99 -23.66
CA SER A 241 -8.69 -0.38 -24.29
C SER A 241 -9.17 0.85 -23.51
N LYS A 242 -9.03 0.82 -22.18
CA LYS A 242 -9.50 1.84 -21.24
C LYS A 242 -8.80 3.17 -21.36
N GLN A 243 -7.58 3.20 -21.90
CA GLN A 243 -6.89 4.46 -22.15
C GLN A 243 -7.59 5.31 -23.21
N GLU A 244 -8.14 4.68 -24.24
CA GLU A 244 -8.84 5.37 -25.31
C GLU A 244 -10.29 5.66 -24.92
N THR A 245 -10.98 4.68 -24.33
CA THR A 245 -12.41 4.78 -24.02
C THR A 245 -12.69 5.56 -22.74
N GLU A 246 -11.93 5.31 -21.67
CA GLU A 246 -12.20 5.84 -20.33
C GLU A 246 -11.15 6.82 -19.81
N ARG A 247 -10.06 7.04 -20.58
CA ARG A 247 -8.93 7.90 -20.21
C ARG A 247 -8.21 7.42 -18.94
N ILE A 248 -8.21 6.12 -18.68
CA ILE A 248 -7.42 5.49 -17.62
C ILE A 248 -6.09 5.01 -18.21
N ALA A 249 -4.97 5.35 -17.58
CA ALA A 249 -3.66 5.10 -18.16
C ALA A 249 -3.37 3.59 -18.29
N TYR A 250 -2.98 3.11 -19.48
CA TYR A 250 -2.55 1.73 -19.61
C TYR A 250 -1.20 1.55 -18.92
N GLN A 251 -1.14 0.71 -17.88
CA GLN A 251 -0.03 0.69 -16.93
C GLN A 251 1.33 0.47 -17.60
N TRP A 252 1.39 -0.44 -18.56
CA TRP A 252 2.64 -0.86 -19.21
C TRP A 252 3.25 0.20 -20.14
N ASN A 253 2.57 1.33 -20.37
CA ASN A 253 3.17 2.49 -21.02
C ASN A 253 3.99 3.37 -20.07
N PHE A 254 3.80 3.24 -18.74
CA PHE A 254 4.28 4.21 -17.75
C PHE A 254 5.01 3.58 -16.56
N MET A 255 4.77 2.29 -16.28
CA MET A 255 5.39 1.59 -15.17
C MET A 255 5.69 0.13 -15.55
N VAL A 256 6.68 -0.43 -14.87
CA VAL A 256 7.01 -1.85 -14.92
C VAL A 256 6.74 -2.49 -13.56
N GLU A 257 6.19 -3.70 -13.62
CA GLU A 257 6.04 -4.60 -12.49
C GLU A 257 7.29 -5.47 -12.44
N THR A 258 8.11 -5.26 -11.43
CA THR A 258 9.23 -6.18 -11.19
C THR A 258 8.71 -7.39 -10.44
N GLN A 259 9.07 -8.59 -10.90
CA GLN A 259 8.76 -9.82 -10.17
C GLN A 259 9.30 -9.72 -8.73
N CYS A 260 8.45 -10.00 -7.74
CA CYS A 260 8.92 -10.14 -6.36
C CYS A 260 9.88 -11.33 -6.26
N GLU A 261 11.15 -11.07 -5.94
CA GLU A 261 12.00 -12.09 -5.31
C GLU A 261 11.57 -12.20 -3.84
N CYS A 262 10.72 -13.19 -3.55
CA CYS A 262 10.32 -13.53 -2.18
C CYS A 262 11.52 -14.07 -1.38
N PHE A 263 12.38 -13.19 -0.88
CA PHE A 263 13.26 -13.54 0.24
C PHE A 263 12.49 -13.28 1.55
N LEU A 264 11.86 -14.34 2.05
CA LEU A 264 11.53 -14.59 3.47
C LEU A 264 10.51 -13.69 4.22
N PHE A 265 9.90 -12.67 3.61
CA PHE A 265 8.83 -11.90 4.28
C PHE A 265 7.45 -12.09 3.66
N SER A 266 6.43 -12.28 4.52
CA SER A 266 5.01 -12.43 4.16
C SER A 266 4.38 -11.20 3.51
N CYS A 267 5.10 -10.07 3.53
CA CYS A 267 4.67 -8.86 2.86
C CYS A 267 5.29 -8.83 1.46
N CYS A 268 4.52 -9.25 0.45
CA CYS A 268 4.87 -8.98 -0.94
C CYS A 268 4.73 -7.47 -1.18
N PHE A 269 5.83 -6.74 -1.07
CA PHE A 269 5.92 -5.37 -1.55
C PHE A 269 6.36 -5.39 -3.02
N HIS A 270 5.48 -4.94 -3.91
CA HIS A 270 5.86 -4.67 -5.28
C HIS A 270 6.53 -3.30 -5.35
N LEU A 271 7.77 -3.26 -5.84
CA LEU A 271 8.43 -2.01 -6.15
C LEU A 271 8.05 -1.60 -7.57
N TRP A 272 7.24 -0.55 -7.69
CA TRP A 272 6.88 0.02 -8.98
C TRP A 272 7.88 1.11 -9.36
N ILE A 273 8.63 0.87 -10.42
CA ILE A 273 9.54 1.86 -10.98
C ILE A 273 8.79 2.58 -12.10
N GLY A 274 8.53 3.87 -11.91
CA GLY A 274 8.04 4.74 -12.98
C GLY A 274 9.11 4.84 -14.06
N LEU A 275 8.75 4.54 -15.30
CA LEU A 275 9.65 4.64 -16.45
C LEU A 275 10.01 6.09 -16.75
#